data_AF-A0A974XAM6-F1
#
_entry.id   AF-A0A974XAM6-F1
#
_cell.length_a   1.000
_cell.length_b   1.000
_cell.length_c   1.000
_cell.angle_alpha   90.00
_cell.angle_beta   90.00
_cell.angle_gamma   90.00
#
_symmetry.space_group_name_H-M   'P 1'
#
loop_
_entity.id
_entity.type
_entity.pdbx_description
1 polymer ?
#
loop_
_entity_poly.entity_id
_entity_poly.type
_entity_poly.pdbx_seq_one_letter_code
_entity_poly.pdbx_strand_id
1 'polypeptide(L)'
;MLRNKKAIIILVILIIVISLIKLNPFTKSAQANKDHLINRSESINLKPFSTITNYITNSDRYNKSTILKFFVINLVFYLPIAFFLGLSNFNKPTNFLIIILLPIAIDLLQVGFKIGRFDIDAILLNILISLIIFCLVKRIKISQT
;
A
#
# COMPACT_ATOMS: atom_id res chain seq x y z
N MET A 1 29.44 -3.42 7.89
CA MET A 1 28.85 -2.07 7.87
C MET A 1 28.38 -1.61 6.47
N LEU A 2 29.16 -1.81 5.39
CA LEU A 2 28.77 -1.39 4.02
C LEU A 2 27.50 -2.06 3.47
N ARG A 3 27.24 -3.34 3.78
CA ARG A 3 26.06 -4.09 3.30
C ARG A 3 24.73 -3.46 3.76
N ASN A 4 24.70 -2.92 4.98
CA ASN A 4 23.51 -2.27 5.53
C ASN A 4 23.27 -0.90 4.91
N LYS A 5 24.33 -0.15 4.55
CA LYS A 5 24.19 1.14 3.85
C LYS A 5 23.55 0.96 2.47
N LYS A 6 24.02 -0.01 1.67
CA LYS A 6 23.40 -0.34 0.36
C LYS A 6 21.94 -0.77 0.50
N ALA A 7 21.65 -1.58 1.52
CA ALA A 7 20.28 -2.02 1.83
C ALA A 7 19.35 -0.84 2.15
N ILE A 8 19.80 0.11 2.96
CA ILE A 8 19.02 1.32 3.30
C ILE A 8 18.76 2.16 2.04
N ILE A 9 19.76 2.35 1.17
CA ILE A 9 19.59 3.10 -0.08
C ILE A 9 18.53 2.46 -0.97
N ILE A 10 18.56 1.13 -1.16
CA ILE A 10 17.56 0.42 -1.95
C ILE A 10 16.16 0.59 -1.35
N LEU A 11 16.03 0.45 -0.03
CA LEU A 11 14.76 0.64 0.67
C LEU A 11 14.21 2.06 0.45
N VAL A 12 15.05 3.08 0.56
CA VAL A 12 14.66 4.48 0.33
C VAL A 12 14.20 4.69 -1.11
N ILE A 13 14.90 4.13 -2.09
CA ILE A 13 14.49 4.21 -3.51
C ILE A 13 13.13 3.55 -3.71
N LEU A 14 12.89 2.36 -3.14
CA LEU A 14 11.60 1.68 -3.24
C LEU A 14 10.46 2.51 -2.62
N ILE A 15 10.69 3.12 -1.46
CA ILE A 15 9.73 4.02 -0.80
C ILE A 15 9.42 5.22 -1.70
N ILE A 16 10.43 5.85 -2.29
CA ILE A 16 10.25 6.99 -3.20
C ILE A 16 9.42 6.55 -4.42
N VAL A 17 9.77 5.43 -5.06
CA VAL A 17 9.06 4.92 -6.23
C VAL A 17 7.58 4.65 -5.91
N ILE A 18 7.28 3.96 -4.82
CA ILE A 18 5.90 3.68 -4.40
C ILE A 18 5.14 4.97 -4.08
N SER A 19 5.81 5.93 -3.44
CA SER A 19 5.22 7.24 -3.15
C SER A 19 4.88 7.97 -4.45
N LEU A 20 5.80 8.05 -5.41
CA LEU A 20 5.56 8.69 -6.71
C LEU A 20 4.41 8.06 -7.49
N ILE A 21 4.31 6.73 -7.45
CA ILE A 21 3.23 6.00 -8.10
C ILE A 21 1.89 6.31 -7.44
N LYS A 22 1.79 6.24 -6.11
CA LYS A 22 0.54 6.56 -5.38
C LYS A 22 0.17 8.04 -5.42
N LEU A 23 1.16 8.93 -5.57
CA LEU A 23 0.99 10.38 -5.71
C LEU A 23 0.70 10.80 -7.16
N ASN A 24 0.72 9.90 -8.13
CA ASN A 24 0.40 10.25 -9.51
C ASN A 24 -1.10 10.53 -9.64
N PRO A 25 -1.52 11.76 -10.00
CA PRO A 25 -2.94 12.13 -10.12
C PRO A 25 -3.70 11.30 -11.16
N PHE A 26 -3.03 10.65 -12.13
CA PHE A 26 -3.67 9.72 -13.06
C PHE A 26 -4.14 8.41 -12.41
N THR A 27 -3.51 7.99 -11.31
CA THR A 27 -3.96 6.80 -10.57
C THR A 27 -5.28 7.05 -9.84
N LYS A 28 -5.56 8.30 -9.47
CA LYS A 28 -6.72 8.67 -8.64
C LYS A 28 -7.76 9.55 -9.31
N SER A 29 -7.47 10.28 -10.38
CA SER A 29 -8.48 10.97 -11.21
C SER A 29 -9.46 9.98 -11.86
N ALA A 30 -9.02 8.74 -12.15
CA ALA A 30 -9.89 7.65 -12.57
C ALA A 30 -10.83 7.11 -11.46
N GLN A 31 -10.53 7.41 -10.19
CA GLN A 31 -11.27 6.96 -9.01
C GLN A 31 -12.16 8.10 -8.46
N ALA A 32 -11.60 9.30 -8.33
CA ALA A 32 -12.28 10.52 -7.92
C ALA A 32 -13.41 10.92 -8.87
N ASN A 33 -13.21 10.93 -10.20
CA ASN A 33 -14.25 11.41 -11.13
C ASN A 33 -15.54 10.56 -11.16
N LYS A 34 -15.52 9.32 -10.65
CA LYS A 34 -16.72 8.46 -10.60
C LYS A 34 -17.32 8.34 -9.19
N ASP A 35 -16.49 8.36 -8.14
CA ASP A 35 -16.96 8.34 -6.76
C ASP A 35 -17.61 9.70 -6.36
N HIS A 36 -17.16 10.82 -6.96
CA HIS A 36 -17.73 12.15 -6.75
C HIS A 36 -19.22 12.28 -7.13
N LEU A 37 -19.75 11.41 -7.99
CA LEU A 37 -21.15 11.50 -8.43
C LEU A 37 -22.12 10.74 -7.50
N ILE A 38 -21.63 9.85 -6.63
CA ILE A 38 -22.49 8.93 -5.87
C ILE A 38 -22.35 9.12 -4.35
N ASN A 39 -21.19 9.53 -3.82
CA ASN A 39 -21.02 9.71 -2.37
C ASN A 39 -20.22 10.98 -2.03
N ARG A 40 -20.81 11.85 -1.21
CA ARG A 40 -20.20 13.08 -0.67
C ARG A 40 -18.84 12.80 -0.02
N SER A 41 -17.80 13.44 -0.58
CA SER A 41 -16.82 14.27 0.14
C SER A 41 -16.25 13.79 1.48
N GLU A 42 -15.76 12.56 1.60
CA GLU A 42 -14.85 12.22 2.70
C GLU A 42 -13.52 11.69 2.15
N SER A 43 -12.53 12.60 2.13
CA SER A 43 -11.13 12.30 1.87
C SER A 43 -10.51 11.40 2.93
N ILE A 44 -11.26 11.00 3.97
CA ILE A 44 -10.83 10.15 5.06
C ILE A 44 -11.89 9.08 5.31
N ASN A 45 -11.50 7.82 5.30
CA ASN A 45 -12.31 6.67 5.67
C ASN A 45 -11.60 5.87 6.75
N LEU A 46 -12.18 5.86 7.93
CA LEU A 46 -11.68 5.12 9.09
C LEU A 46 -12.50 3.86 9.37
N LYS A 47 -13.58 3.61 8.60
CA LYS A 47 -14.45 2.45 8.82
C LYS A 47 -13.88 1.22 8.08
N PRO A 48 -13.38 0.21 8.80
CA PRO A 48 -12.82 -0.97 8.16
C PRO A 48 -13.86 -1.74 7.36
N PHE A 49 -13.40 -2.33 6.28
CA PHE A 49 -14.13 -3.07 5.24
C PHE A 49 -15.20 -2.29 4.49
N SER A 50 -15.34 -0.98 4.72
CA SER A 50 -16.41 -0.20 4.09
C SER A 50 -16.20 0.00 2.59
N THR A 51 -14.97 0.31 2.16
CA THR A 51 -14.63 0.48 0.74
C THR A 51 -14.63 -0.87 0.01
N ILE A 52 -14.05 -1.91 0.62
CA ILE A 52 -14.02 -3.26 0.05
C ILE A 52 -15.45 -3.79 -0.12
N THR A 53 -16.27 -3.73 0.94
CA THR A 53 -17.65 -4.20 0.88
C THR A 53 -18.43 -3.42 -0.18
N ASN A 54 -18.29 -2.10 -0.23
CA ASN A 54 -18.94 -1.27 -1.23
C ASN A 54 -18.52 -1.64 -2.67
N TYR A 55 -17.24 -1.89 -2.94
CA TYR A 55 -16.81 -2.33 -4.27
C TYR A 55 -17.31 -3.73 -4.64
N ILE A 56 -17.51 -4.61 -3.67
CA ILE A 56 -18.03 -5.96 -3.91
C ILE A 56 -19.56 -5.92 -4.12
N THR A 57 -20.30 -5.30 -3.20
CA THR A 57 -21.78 -5.31 -3.21
C THR A 57 -22.37 -4.39 -4.26
N ASN A 58 -21.70 -3.28 -4.58
CA ASN A 58 -22.13 -2.33 -5.60
C ASN A 58 -21.23 -2.42 -6.85
N SER A 59 -20.66 -3.59 -7.14
CA SER A 59 -19.72 -3.78 -8.25
C SER A 59 -20.28 -3.35 -9.61
N ASP A 60 -21.60 -3.49 -9.83
CA ASP A 60 -22.29 -3.05 -11.05
C ASP A 60 -22.34 -1.52 -11.19
N ARG A 61 -22.18 -0.76 -10.10
CA ARG A 61 -22.19 0.71 -10.10
C ARG A 61 -20.83 1.32 -10.39
N TYR A 62 -19.76 0.52 -10.33
CA TYR A 62 -18.39 0.97 -10.58
C TYR A 62 -17.85 0.38 -11.87
N ASN A 63 -16.95 1.11 -12.53
CA ASN A 63 -16.21 0.51 -13.63
C ASN A 63 -15.29 -0.60 -13.08
N LYS A 64 -15.30 -1.77 -13.71
CA LYS A 64 -14.40 -2.89 -13.34
C LYS A 64 -12.95 -2.45 -13.26
N SER A 65 -12.53 -1.52 -14.14
CA SER A 65 -11.18 -0.96 -14.11
C SER A 65 -10.86 -0.20 -12.82
N THR A 66 -11.84 0.44 -12.18
CA THR A 66 -11.66 1.21 -10.95
C THR A 66 -11.49 0.27 -9.76
N ILE A 67 -12.34 -0.75 -9.66
CA ILE A 67 -12.23 -1.80 -8.64
C ILE A 67 -10.88 -2.51 -8.77
N LEU A 68 -10.52 -2.93 -9.99
CA LEU A 68 -9.25 -3.60 -10.27
C LEU A 68 -8.05 -2.72 -9.86
N LYS A 69 -8.06 -1.44 -10.24
CA LYS A 69 -7.00 -0.49 -9.85
C LYS A 69 -6.88 -0.38 -8.33
N PHE A 70 -7.98 -0.27 -7.60
CA PHE A 70 -7.94 -0.22 -6.13
C PHE A 70 -7.21 -1.43 -5.54
N PHE A 71 -7.54 -2.64 -5.97
CA PHE A 71 -6.88 -3.85 -5.46
C PHE A 71 -5.43 -3.96 -5.95
N VAL A 72 -5.16 -3.72 -7.23
CA VAL A 72 -3.80 -3.84 -7.81
C VAL A 72 -2.84 -2.86 -7.15
N ILE A 73 -3.23 -1.60 -7.00
CA ILE A 73 -2.36 -0.57 -6.40
C ILE A 73 -2.05 -0.91 -4.94
N ASN A 74 -3.02 -1.44 -4.18
CA ASN A 74 -2.83 -1.77 -2.77
C ASN A 74 -2.25 -3.17 -2.49
N LEU A 75 -2.24 -4.08 -3.47
CA LEU A 75 -1.62 -5.40 -3.32
C LEU A 75 -0.23 -5.44 -3.96
N VAL A 76 -0.07 -4.92 -5.18
CA VAL A 76 1.14 -5.13 -5.97
C VAL A 76 2.27 -4.19 -5.55
N PHE A 77 1.97 -2.93 -5.24
CA PHE A 77 3.05 -1.94 -5.01
C PHE A 77 3.85 -2.17 -3.74
N TYR A 78 3.33 -2.89 -2.75
CA TYR A 78 4.09 -3.21 -1.54
C TYR A 78 4.90 -4.50 -1.63
N LEU A 79 4.72 -5.31 -2.68
CA LEU A 79 5.49 -6.55 -2.88
C LEU A 79 7.01 -6.31 -2.83
N PRO A 80 7.59 -5.31 -3.53
CA PRO A 80 9.05 -5.14 -3.56
C PRO A 80 9.62 -4.77 -2.19
N ILE A 81 8.93 -3.90 -1.43
CA ILE A 81 9.35 -3.53 -0.08
C ILE A 81 9.29 -4.75 0.85
N ALA A 82 8.17 -5.46 0.85
CA ALA A 82 7.99 -6.61 1.72
C ALA A 82 9.00 -7.73 1.42
N PHE A 83 9.26 -7.98 0.13
CA PHE A 83 10.28 -8.93 -0.32
C PHE A 83 11.67 -8.51 0.19
N PHE A 84 12.01 -7.24 0.01
CA PHE A 84 13.28 -6.69 0.47
C PHE A 84 13.44 -6.80 1.99
N LEU A 85 12.40 -6.46 2.77
CA LEU A 85 12.41 -6.59 4.23
C LEU A 85 12.62 -8.04 4.68
N GLY A 86 12.00 -9.01 3.98
CA GLY A 86 12.19 -10.44 4.25
C GLY A 86 13.63 -10.90 4.03
N LEU A 87 14.29 -10.40 2.98
CA LEU A 87 15.70 -10.65 2.70
C LEU A 87 16.67 -9.85 3.57
N SER A 88 16.22 -8.75 4.16
CA SER A 88 17.07 -7.89 4.98
C SER A 88 17.59 -8.61 6.24
N ASN A 89 18.63 -8.04 6.82
CA ASN A 89 19.13 -8.43 8.15
C ASN A 89 18.65 -7.47 9.24
N PHE A 90 17.63 -6.65 8.96
CA PHE A 90 16.98 -5.86 10.00
C PHE A 90 16.36 -6.79 11.04
N ASN A 91 16.32 -6.32 12.29
CA ASN A 91 15.66 -7.07 13.35
C ASN A 91 14.15 -7.16 13.07
N LYS A 92 13.50 -8.19 13.62
CA LYS A 92 12.05 -8.41 13.45
C LYS A 92 11.20 -7.16 13.78
N PRO A 93 11.39 -6.44 14.90
CA PRO A 93 10.53 -5.30 15.23
C PRO A 93 10.66 -4.17 14.21
N THR A 94 11.85 -3.87 13.69
CA THR A 94 12.02 -2.83 12.66
C THR A 94 11.25 -3.18 11.39
N ASN A 95 11.29 -4.45 10.95
CA ASN A 95 10.53 -4.88 9.78
C ASN A 95 9.02 -4.70 9.97
N PHE A 96 8.48 -5.10 11.14
CA PHE A 96 7.06 -4.93 11.44
C PHE A 96 6.64 -3.45 11.51
N LEU A 97 7.47 -2.60 12.14
CA LEU A 97 7.21 -1.16 12.18
C LEU A 97 7.16 -0.56 10.77
N ILE A 98 8.08 -0.95 9.88
CA ILE A 98 8.05 -0.48 8.48
C ILE A 98 6.77 -0.97 7.78
N ILE A 99 6.42 -2.25 7.94
CA ILE A 99 5.22 -2.83 7.30
C ILE A 99 3.94 -2.10 7.73
N ILE A 100 3.84 -1.67 8.99
CA ILE A 100 2.63 -1.02 9.53
C ILE A 100 2.65 0.50 9.28
N LEU A 101 3.74 1.17 9.62
CA LEU A 101 3.81 2.64 9.61
C LEU A 101 3.95 3.21 8.20
N LEU A 102 4.60 2.50 7.28
CA LEU A 102 4.83 3.03 5.93
C LEU A 102 3.54 3.20 5.12
N PRO A 103 2.59 2.23 5.06
CA PRO A 103 1.28 2.45 4.44
C PRO A 103 0.51 3.62 5.03
N ILE A 104 0.51 3.75 6.36
CA ILE A 104 -0.16 4.84 7.08
C ILE A 104 0.45 6.19 6.68
N ALA A 105 1.78 6.30 6.70
CA ALA A 105 2.49 7.52 6.34
C ALA A 105 2.23 7.95 4.89
N ILE A 106 2.24 7.00 3.95
CA ILE A 106 1.98 7.29 2.54
C ILE A 106 0.54 7.76 2.33
N ASP A 107 -0.45 7.13 2.97
CA ASP A 107 -1.85 7.55 2.85
C ASP A 107 -2.14 8.89 3.58
N LEU A 108 -1.46 9.18 4.70
CA LEU A 108 -1.49 10.49 5.34
C LEU A 108 -0.91 11.59 4.45
N LEU A 109 0.25 11.36 3.83
CA LEU A 109 0.88 12.31 2.91
C LEU A 109 -0.04 12.62 1.72
N GLN A 110 -0.73 11.62 1.19
CA GLN A 110 -1.67 11.82 0.08
C GLN A 110 -2.84 12.74 0.43
N VAL A 111 -3.38 12.65 1.65
CA VAL A 111 -4.40 13.60 2.12
C VAL A 111 -3.80 14.98 2.37
N GLY A 112 -2.60 15.04 2.97
CA GLY A 112 -1.89 16.30 3.20
C GLY A 112 -1.62 17.09 1.91
N PHE A 113 -1.25 16.39 0.83
CA PHE A 113 -1.08 16.99 -0.50
C PHE A 113 -2.39 17.18 -1.29
N LYS A 114 -3.54 16.77 -0.73
CA LYS A 114 -4.86 16.83 -1.39
C LYS A 114 -4.92 16.07 -2.73
N ILE A 115 -4.10 15.03 -2.90
CA ILE A 115 -4.04 14.21 -4.11
C ILE A 115 -4.84 12.91 -3.95
N GLY A 116 -5.16 12.52 -2.71
CA GLY A 116 -5.85 11.27 -2.45
C GLY A 116 -6.74 11.26 -1.22
N ARG A 117 -7.16 10.05 -0.88
CA ARG A 117 -7.98 9.70 0.27
C ARG A 117 -7.16 8.86 1.24
N PHE A 118 -7.34 9.09 2.53
CA PHE A 118 -6.90 8.19 3.59
C PHE A 118 -7.96 7.11 3.71
N ASP A 119 -7.64 5.87 3.35
CA ASP A 119 -8.60 4.77 3.37
C ASP A 119 -8.05 3.59 4.18
N ILE A 120 -8.71 3.30 5.31
CA ILE A 120 -8.26 2.23 6.20
C ILE A 120 -8.24 0.87 5.50
N ASP A 121 -9.12 0.64 4.51
CA ASP A 121 -9.15 -0.61 3.75
C ASP A 121 -7.93 -0.75 2.84
N ALA A 122 -7.47 0.35 2.26
CA ALA A 122 -6.25 0.39 1.48
C ALA A 122 -5.02 0.09 2.37
N ILE A 123 -4.95 0.71 3.55
CA ILE A 123 -3.89 0.45 4.54
C ILE A 123 -3.89 -1.02 4.96
N LEU A 124 -5.05 -1.59 5.27
CA LEU A 124 -5.18 -3.01 5.64
C LEU A 124 -4.70 -3.94 4.52
N LEU A 125 -5.06 -3.67 3.26
CA LEU A 125 -4.58 -4.46 2.12
C LEU A 125 -3.06 -4.37 1.96
N ASN A 126 -2.48 -3.17 2.08
CA ASN A 126 -1.04 -2.95 2.00
C ASN A 126 -0.27 -3.70 3.11
N ILE A 127 -0.80 -3.70 4.34
CA ILE A 127 -0.23 -4.44 5.47
C ILE A 127 -0.34 -5.94 5.23
N LEU A 128 -1.53 -6.43 4.83
CA LEU A 128 -1.79 -7.85 4.64
C LEU A 128 -0.84 -8.46 3.61
N ILE A 129 -0.73 -7.86 2.42
CA ILE A 129 0.17 -8.37 1.38
C ILE A 129 1.64 -8.29 1.80
N SER A 130 2.00 -7.23 2.52
CA SER A 130 3.37 -7.07 3.02
C SER A 130 3.74 -8.16 4.02
N LEU A 131 2.83 -8.51 4.93
CA LEU A 131 3.04 -9.60 5.89
C LEU A 131 3.16 -10.95 5.20
N ILE A 132 2.28 -11.23 4.22
CA ILE A 132 2.31 -12.50 3.46
C ILE A 132 3.67 -12.66 2.79
N ILE A 133 4.12 -11.66 2.02
CA ILE A 133 5.40 -11.72 1.30
C ILE A 133 6.59 -11.77 2.25
N PHE A 134 6.60 -10.92 3.29
CA PHE A 134 7.66 -10.91 4.28
C PHE A 134 7.84 -12.29 4.92
N CYS A 135 6.75 -12.93 5.34
CA CYS A 135 6.77 -14.26 5.95
C CYS A 135 7.24 -15.33 4.96
N LEU A 136 6.75 -15.33 3.72
CA LEU A 136 7.17 -16.28 2.69
C LEU A 136 8.68 -16.18 2.42
N VAL A 137 9.18 -14.97 2.18
CA VAL A 137 10.59 -14.73 1.88
C VAL A 137 11.47 -15.07 3.07
N LYS A 138 11.06 -14.70 4.29
CA LYS A 138 11.82 -15.00 5.50
C LYS A 138 11.94 -16.50 5.73
N ARG A 139 10.87 -17.26 5.50
CA ARG A 139 10.88 -18.73 5.59
C ARG A 139 11.84 -19.35 4.57
N ILE A 140 11.79 -18.91 3.31
CA ILE A 140 12.69 -19.38 2.25
C ILE A 140 14.16 -19.10 2.62
N LYS A 141 14.46 -17.88 3.09
CA LYS A 141 15.82 -17.50 3.49
C LYS A 141 16.36 -18.35 4.66
N ILE A 142 15.53 -18.64 5.66
CA ILE A 142 15.92 -19.49 6.81
C ILE A 142 16.19 -20.93 6.36
N SER A 143 15.42 -21.45 5.41
CA SER A 143 15.61 -22.82 4.90
C SER A 143 16.93 -23.01 4.13
N GLN A 144 17.61 -21.93 3.73
CA GLN A 144 18.85 -21.97 2.95
C GLN A 144 20.11 -21.72 3.80
N THR A 145 19.96 -21.44 5.09
CA THR A 145 21.04 -21.19 6.05
C THR A 145 21.13 -22.31 7.06
#